data_AF-A0A955YCU0-F1
#
_entry.id   AF-A0A955YCU0-F1
#
_cell.length_a   1.000
_cell.length_b   1.000
_cell.length_c   1.000
_cell.angle_alpha   90.00
_cell.angle_beta   90.00
_cell.angle_gamma   90.00
#
_symmetry.space_group_name_H-M   'P 1'
#
loop_
_entity.id
_entity.type
_entity.pdbx_description
1 polymer ?
#
loop_
_entity_poly.entity_id
_entity_poly.type
_entity_poly.pdbx_seq_one_letter_code
_entity_poly.pdbx_strand_id
1 'polypeptide(L)'
;HRAGSARSRAATEAVEEALAEHRTDLRTKAAERLGVPLYTLRSEATDDPSRQLMWFLALLIGMLAPATLVISATYPTIELFVVERDKGTLETLMTSAVDRVKLVGARMIVAAGLAWVASMANVLALGLTLWHGAYLVVERLQDVPFVLSPSFLAVPPVLAGGALVTTTVLAVLFSVARTFREAQMIFSAAAFVLLAPSMVSVFACMEDFSRDLAPWPLFHTSTLAFDALRGQLVATDLLVGLATDGLAVAVLLGGWHVVFGLDRLVTGIGRPAWVDRLTGET
;
A
#
# COMPACT_ATOMS: atom_id res chain seq x y z
N HIS A 1 -7.57 39.40 -31.58
CA HIS A 1 -7.80 39.17 -30.14
C HIS A 1 -6.64 38.38 -29.56
N ARG A 2 -5.88 38.90 -28.60
CA ARG A 2 -4.83 38.12 -27.90
C ARG A 2 -5.48 37.33 -26.76
N ALA A 3 -5.38 36.00 -26.81
CA ALA A 3 -5.70 35.13 -25.68
C ALA A 3 -4.86 35.56 -24.47
N GLY A 4 -5.50 35.79 -23.32
CA GLY A 4 -4.83 36.14 -22.05
C GLY A 4 -4.89 37.61 -21.60
N SER A 5 -5.50 38.52 -22.38
CA SER A 5 -5.75 39.90 -21.92
C SER A 5 -6.75 39.94 -20.74
N ALA A 6 -6.64 40.93 -19.85
CA ALA A 6 -7.51 41.05 -18.66
C ALA A 6 -9.02 41.06 -19.00
N ARG A 7 -9.38 41.60 -20.16
CA ARG A 7 -10.77 41.57 -20.67
C ARG A 7 -11.23 40.18 -21.10
N SER A 8 -10.32 39.33 -21.59
CA SER A 8 -10.64 37.94 -21.95
C SER A 8 -10.88 37.10 -20.71
N ARG A 9 -10.10 37.30 -19.64
CA ARG A 9 -10.28 36.59 -18.36
C ARG A 9 -11.58 36.98 -17.67
N ALA A 10 -11.87 38.28 -17.60
CA ALA A 10 -13.13 38.77 -17.04
C ALA A 10 -14.37 38.29 -17.83
N ALA A 11 -14.27 38.16 -19.16
CA ALA A 11 -15.35 37.61 -19.97
C ALA A 11 -15.55 36.10 -19.73
N THR A 12 -14.46 35.34 -19.57
CA THR A 12 -14.56 33.91 -19.25
C THR A 12 -15.16 33.69 -17.85
N GLU A 13 -14.71 34.45 -16.85
CA GLU A 13 -15.24 34.38 -15.48
C GLU A 13 -16.74 34.72 -15.43
N ALA A 14 -17.18 35.77 -16.13
CA ALA A 14 -18.60 36.13 -16.21
C ALA A 14 -19.46 35.06 -16.90
N VAL A 15 -18.91 34.39 -17.92
CA VAL A 15 -19.60 33.29 -18.61
C VAL A 15 -19.66 32.05 -17.72
N GLU A 16 -18.57 31.72 -17.00
CA GLU A 16 -18.54 30.59 -16.07
C GLU A 16 -19.50 30.78 -14.89
N GLU A 17 -19.59 31.99 -14.35
CA GLU A 17 -20.52 32.34 -13.26
C GLU A 17 -21.97 32.23 -13.71
N ALA A 18 -22.30 32.77 -14.90
CA ALA A 18 -23.64 32.64 -15.47
C ALA A 18 -24.01 31.17 -15.80
N LEU A 19 -23.05 30.37 -16.27
CA LEU A 19 -23.25 28.94 -16.50
C LEU A 19 -23.43 28.16 -15.20
N ALA A 20 -22.71 28.51 -14.14
CA ALA A 20 -22.84 27.88 -12.83
C ALA A 20 -24.24 28.14 -12.24
N GLU A 21 -24.71 29.38 -12.32
CA GLU A 21 -26.04 29.77 -11.84
C GLU A 21 -27.15 29.06 -12.65
N HIS A 22 -27.03 29.04 -13.98
CA HIS A 22 -28.00 28.36 -14.84
C HIS A 22 -28.03 26.84 -14.65
N ARG A 23 -26.86 26.21 -14.45
CA ARG A 23 -26.75 24.77 -14.15
C ARG A 23 -27.41 24.44 -12.81
N THR A 24 -27.34 25.34 -11.83
CA THR A 24 -27.95 25.15 -10.52
C THR A 24 -29.48 25.25 -10.62
N ASP A 25 -29.99 26.24 -11.35
CA ASP A 25 -31.44 26.41 -11.59
C ASP A 25 -32.05 25.22 -12.35
N LEU A 26 -31.37 24.70 -13.38
CA LEU A 26 -31.80 23.49 -14.10
C LEU A 26 -31.82 22.25 -13.20
N ARG A 27 -30.88 22.12 -12.26
CA ARG A 27 -30.82 21.02 -11.30
C ARG A 27 -31.99 21.06 -10.32
N THR A 28 -32.30 22.24 -9.80
CA THR A 28 -33.44 22.43 -8.88
C THR A 28 -34.75 22.09 -9.57
N LYS A 29 -34.95 22.60 -10.79
CA LYS A 29 -36.16 22.33 -11.60
C LYS A 29 -36.28 20.86 -12.02
N ALA A 30 -35.17 20.18 -12.30
CA ALA A 30 -35.17 18.75 -12.63
C ALA A 30 -35.49 17.88 -11.40
N ALA A 31 -34.95 18.21 -10.23
CA ALA A 31 -35.22 17.50 -8.99
C ALA A 31 -36.69 17.66 -8.55
N GLU A 32 -37.25 18.86 -8.66
CA GLU A 32 -38.67 19.12 -8.39
C GLU A 32 -39.60 18.32 -9.31
N ARG A 33 -39.25 18.19 -10.60
CA ARG A 33 -40.04 17.41 -11.58
C ARG A 33 -40.00 15.91 -11.33
N LEU A 34 -38.90 15.39 -10.79
CA LEU A 34 -38.69 13.96 -10.59
C LEU A 34 -39.02 13.50 -9.16
N GLY A 35 -39.33 14.42 -8.24
CA GLY A 35 -39.72 14.11 -6.85
C GLY A 35 -38.61 13.46 -6.03
N VAL A 36 -37.35 13.58 -6.46
CA VAL A 36 -36.17 13.04 -5.79
C VAL A 36 -35.54 14.13 -4.92
N PRO A 37 -35.09 13.82 -3.69
CA PRO A 37 -34.33 14.79 -2.90
C PRO A 37 -33.11 15.24 -3.70
N LEU A 38 -32.75 16.52 -3.55
CA LEU A 38 -31.60 17.14 -4.20
C LEU A 38 -30.33 16.47 -3.65
N TYR A 39 -29.99 15.28 -4.16
CA TYR A 39 -28.68 14.73 -3.95
C TYR A 39 -27.72 15.73 -4.58
N THR A 40 -26.85 16.31 -3.75
CA THR A 40 -25.57 16.78 -4.24
C THR A 40 -24.89 15.54 -4.82
N LEU A 41 -25.14 15.27 -6.10
CA LEU A 41 -24.14 14.63 -6.92
C LEU A 41 -22.94 15.54 -6.74
N ARG A 42 -22.05 15.14 -5.82
CA ARG A 42 -20.70 15.67 -5.76
C ARG A 42 -20.16 15.32 -7.13
N SER A 43 -20.30 16.28 -8.03
CA SER A 43 -19.60 16.29 -9.29
C SER A 43 -18.15 16.48 -8.88
N GLU A 44 -17.54 15.39 -8.46
CA GLU A 44 -16.11 15.26 -8.59
C GLU A 44 -15.88 15.45 -10.08
N ALA A 45 -15.17 16.53 -10.42
CA ALA A 45 -14.98 16.96 -11.79
C ALA A 45 -14.21 15.86 -12.56
N THR A 46 -14.93 14.90 -13.14
CA THR A 46 -14.41 13.83 -13.99
C THR A 46 -14.39 14.23 -15.48
N ASP A 47 -14.67 15.50 -15.80
CA ASP A 47 -14.60 15.99 -17.20
C ASP A 47 -13.16 16.32 -17.65
N ASP A 48 -12.18 16.36 -16.72
CA ASP A 48 -10.76 16.57 -17.04
C ASP A 48 -10.02 15.21 -17.20
N PRO A 49 -9.55 14.86 -18.41
CA PRO A 49 -8.83 13.61 -18.66
C PRO A 49 -7.60 13.40 -17.76
N SER A 50 -6.94 14.48 -17.32
CA SER A 50 -5.76 14.40 -16.47
C SER A 50 -6.09 13.97 -15.04
N ARG A 51 -7.20 14.45 -14.49
CA ARG A 51 -7.70 14.06 -13.17
C ARG A 51 -8.22 12.63 -13.16
N GLN A 52 -8.89 12.22 -14.24
CA GLN A 52 -9.37 10.86 -14.38
C GLN A 52 -8.20 9.86 -14.46
N LEU A 53 -7.15 10.19 -15.22
CA LEU A 53 -5.92 9.41 -15.24
C LEU A 53 -5.28 9.31 -13.84
N MET A 54 -5.17 10.42 -13.13
CA MET A 54 -4.60 10.46 -11.78
C MET A 54 -5.39 9.60 -10.80
N TRP A 55 -6.72 9.62 -10.89
CA TRP A 55 -7.59 8.78 -10.07
C TRP A 55 -7.41 7.29 -10.38
N PHE A 56 -7.37 6.90 -11.66
CA PHE A 56 -7.10 5.51 -12.06
C PHE A 56 -5.70 5.06 -11.63
N LEU A 57 -4.71 5.93 -11.76
CA LEU A 57 -3.34 5.67 -11.31
C LEU A 57 -3.30 5.46 -9.80
N ALA A 58 -3.98 6.32 -9.04
CA ALA A 58 -4.11 6.19 -7.61
C ALA A 58 -4.77 4.86 -7.25
N LEU A 59 -5.87 4.48 -7.92
CA LEU A 59 -6.60 3.25 -7.65
C LEU A 59 -5.73 2.01 -7.89
N LEU A 60 -5.00 1.98 -9.02
CA LEU A 60 -4.10 0.88 -9.35
C LEU A 60 -2.94 0.77 -8.35
N ILE A 61 -2.31 1.88 -8.00
CA ILE A 61 -1.20 1.87 -7.03
C ILE A 61 -1.72 1.54 -5.63
N GLY A 62 -2.85 2.11 -5.20
CA GLY A 62 -3.45 1.82 -3.90
C GLY A 62 -3.77 0.33 -3.74
N MET A 63 -4.33 -0.30 -4.78
CA MET A 63 -4.59 -1.73 -4.79
C MET A 63 -3.31 -2.58 -4.83
N LEU A 64 -2.35 -2.21 -5.68
CA LEU A 64 -1.17 -3.04 -5.94
C LEU A 64 -0.05 -2.85 -4.92
N ALA A 65 0.05 -1.70 -4.25
CA ALA A 65 1.13 -1.38 -3.34
C ALA A 65 1.31 -2.41 -2.19
N PRO A 66 0.26 -2.84 -1.47
CA PRO A 66 0.43 -3.89 -0.47
C PRO A 66 0.77 -5.25 -1.08
N ALA A 67 0.23 -5.56 -2.27
CA ALA A 67 0.55 -6.80 -2.96
C ALA A 67 2.03 -6.84 -3.37
N THR A 68 2.56 -5.73 -3.89
CA THR A 68 3.97 -5.60 -4.21
C THR A 68 4.83 -5.69 -2.96
N LEU A 69 4.40 -5.11 -1.83
CA LEU A 69 5.11 -5.24 -0.55
C LEU A 69 5.21 -6.69 -0.09
N VAL A 70 4.12 -7.46 -0.15
CA VAL A 70 4.13 -8.88 0.22
C VAL A 70 5.10 -9.64 -0.67
N ILE A 71 5.01 -9.49 -1.98
CA ILE A 71 5.88 -10.18 -2.95
C ILE A 71 7.35 -9.78 -2.76
N SER A 72 7.62 -8.48 -2.60
CA SER A 72 8.96 -7.94 -2.43
C SER A 72 9.60 -8.32 -1.08
N ALA A 73 8.81 -8.51 -0.03
CA ALA A 73 9.31 -8.92 1.28
C ALA A 73 9.58 -10.42 1.40
N THR A 74 8.92 -11.26 0.59
CA THR A 74 9.02 -12.73 0.69
C THR A 74 10.45 -13.23 0.62
N TYR A 75 11.18 -12.94 -0.47
CA TYR A 75 12.53 -13.49 -0.65
C TYR A 75 13.55 -12.97 0.37
N PRO A 76 13.66 -11.66 0.64
CA PRO A 76 14.55 -11.16 1.68
C PRO A 76 14.27 -11.78 3.06
N THR A 77 12.99 -12.00 3.40
CA THR A 77 12.63 -12.61 4.68
C THR A 77 13.03 -14.09 4.73
N ILE A 78 12.81 -14.85 3.65
CA ILE A 78 13.25 -16.25 3.58
C ILE A 78 14.77 -16.34 3.69
N GLU A 79 15.50 -15.48 2.97
CA GLU A 79 16.97 -15.48 3.00
C GLU A 79 17.53 -15.19 4.39
N LEU A 80 16.99 -14.19 5.09
CA LEU A 80 17.52 -13.80 6.41
C LEU A 80 17.06 -14.70 7.56
N PHE A 81 15.90 -15.34 7.46
CA PHE A 81 15.33 -16.13 8.56
C PHE A 81 15.39 -17.64 8.35
N VAL A 82 15.43 -18.14 7.11
CA VAL A 82 15.32 -19.58 6.82
C VAL A 82 16.63 -20.13 6.25
N VAL A 83 17.27 -19.42 5.32
CA VAL A 83 18.39 -19.99 4.56
C VAL A 83 19.59 -20.36 5.43
N GLU A 84 19.88 -19.63 6.51
CA GLU A 84 20.94 -20.01 7.43
C GLU A 84 20.61 -21.27 8.24
N ARG A 85 19.33 -21.52 8.54
CA ARG A 85 18.86 -22.76 9.16
C ARG A 85 18.94 -23.92 8.18
N ASP A 86 18.50 -23.70 6.95
CA ASP A 86 18.56 -24.67 5.85
C ASP A 86 19.99 -25.16 5.60
N LYS A 87 20.96 -24.24 5.71
CA LYS A 87 22.40 -24.53 5.52
C LYS A 87 23.10 -25.08 6.76
N GLY A 88 22.44 -25.17 7.92
CA GLY A 88 23.06 -25.59 9.18
C GLY A 88 24.18 -24.66 9.67
N THR A 89 24.14 -23.38 9.28
CA THR A 89 25.11 -22.37 9.69
C THR A 89 24.61 -21.52 10.86
N LEU A 90 23.37 -21.74 11.29
CA LEU A 90 22.76 -20.99 12.35
C LEU A 90 23.49 -21.21 13.68
N GLU A 91 23.87 -22.43 13.99
CA GLU A 91 24.56 -22.80 15.24
C GLU A 91 25.85 -21.98 15.40
N THR A 92 26.64 -21.88 14.33
CA THR A 92 27.86 -21.06 14.30
C THR A 92 27.56 -19.59 14.56
N LEU A 93 26.51 -19.05 13.95
CA LEU A 93 26.10 -17.67 14.18
C LEU A 93 25.64 -17.44 15.64
N MET A 94 24.96 -18.41 16.23
CA MET A 94 24.50 -18.36 17.62
C MET A 94 25.64 -18.52 18.64
N THR A 95 26.80 -19.04 18.22
CA THR A 95 28.04 -19.04 19.02
C THR A 95 28.84 -17.74 18.89
N SER A 96 28.49 -16.88 17.94
CA SER A 96 29.12 -15.55 17.85
C SER A 96 28.71 -14.69 19.06
N ALA A 97 29.61 -13.80 19.50
CA ALA A 97 29.39 -12.93 20.66
C ALA A 97 28.38 -11.78 20.41
N VAL A 98 27.47 -11.93 19.46
CA VAL A 98 26.47 -10.92 19.09
C VAL A 98 25.20 -11.14 19.91
N ASP A 99 24.65 -10.03 20.43
CA ASP A 99 23.36 -10.05 21.12
C ASP A 99 22.22 -10.49 20.17
N ARG A 100 21.44 -11.47 20.61
CA ARG A 100 20.36 -12.10 19.84
C ARG A 100 19.28 -11.11 19.44
N VAL A 101 18.95 -10.16 20.31
CA VAL A 101 17.91 -9.15 20.02
C VAL A 101 18.38 -8.23 18.89
N LYS A 102 19.66 -7.84 18.91
CA LYS A 102 20.25 -7.01 17.85
C LYS A 102 20.31 -7.77 16.53
N LEU A 103 20.59 -9.07 16.56
CA LEU A 103 20.60 -9.90 15.38
C LEU A 103 19.22 -9.98 14.71
N VAL A 104 18.16 -10.24 15.47
CA VAL A 104 16.78 -10.28 14.95
C VAL A 104 16.38 -8.91 14.40
N GLY A 105 16.63 -7.84 15.15
CA GLY A 105 16.31 -6.47 14.72
C GLY A 105 17.02 -6.07 13.43
N ALA A 106 18.31 -6.39 13.29
CA ALA A 106 19.07 -6.12 12.07
C ALA A 106 18.47 -6.84 10.86
N ARG A 107 18.08 -8.11 11.00
CA ARG A 107 17.43 -8.86 9.91
C ARG A 107 16.11 -8.27 9.48
N MET A 108 15.29 -7.85 10.45
CA MET A 108 14.02 -7.20 10.15
C MET A 108 14.21 -5.90 9.38
N ILE A 109 15.14 -5.04 9.81
CA ILE A 109 15.42 -3.77 9.14
C ILE A 109 15.95 -4.00 7.72
N VAL A 110 16.86 -4.97 7.53
CA VAL A 110 17.40 -5.28 6.19
C VAL A 110 16.30 -5.84 5.28
N ALA A 111 15.50 -6.81 5.74
CA ALA A 111 14.41 -7.36 4.94
C ALA A 111 13.35 -6.30 4.60
N ALA A 112 12.92 -5.50 5.57
CA ALA A 112 11.95 -4.43 5.35
C ALA A 112 12.50 -3.33 4.43
N GLY A 113 13.80 -2.99 4.56
CA GLY A 113 14.46 -2.03 3.68
C GLY A 113 14.52 -2.52 2.23
N LEU A 114 14.86 -3.79 2.00
CA LEU A 114 14.85 -4.39 0.66
C LEU A 114 13.44 -4.43 0.07
N ALA A 115 12.44 -4.80 0.88
CA ALA A 115 11.04 -4.80 0.47
C ALA A 115 10.56 -3.39 0.10
N TRP A 116 10.91 -2.39 0.90
CA TRP A 116 10.57 -0.99 0.67
C TRP A 116 11.18 -0.45 -0.62
N VAL A 117 12.47 -0.67 -0.86
CA VAL A 117 13.13 -0.23 -2.11
C VAL A 117 12.51 -0.90 -3.32
N ALA A 118 12.28 -2.22 -3.27
CA ALA A 118 11.66 -2.95 -4.37
C ALA A 118 10.22 -2.49 -4.64
N SER A 119 9.42 -2.26 -3.59
CA SER A 119 8.06 -1.74 -3.74
C SER A 119 8.06 -0.31 -4.29
N MET A 120 9.03 0.52 -3.90
CA MET A 120 9.20 1.86 -4.46
C MET A 120 9.48 1.80 -5.96
N ALA A 121 10.41 0.93 -6.36
CA ALA A 121 10.74 0.72 -7.77
C ALA A 121 9.52 0.24 -8.56
N ASN A 122 8.71 -0.65 -7.99
CA ASN A 122 7.47 -1.12 -8.61
C ASN A 122 6.44 0.01 -8.78
N VAL A 123 6.19 0.82 -7.75
CA VAL A 123 5.26 1.94 -7.82
C VAL A 123 5.73 3.00 -8.82
N LEU A 124 7.04 3.30 -8.84
CA LEU A 124 7.64 4.19 -9.83
C LEU A 124 7.51 3.64 -11.25
N ALA A 125 7.74 2.35 -11.45
CA ALA A 125 7.58 1.71 -12.76
C ALA A 125 6.13 1.76 -13.23
N LEU A 126 5.16 1.43 -12.36
CA LEU A 126 3.72 1.53 -12.66
C LEU A 126 3.33 2.97 -13.02
N GLY A 127 3.80 3.95 -12.24
CA GLY A 127 3.60 5.37 -12.51
C GLY A 127 4.14 5.78 -13.87
N LEU A 128 5.36 5.37 -14.21
CA LEU A 128 5.99 5.69 -15.49
C LEU A 128 5.30 5.00 -16.67
N THR A 129 4.91 3.74 -16.53
CA THR A 129 4.19 2.99 -17.58
C THR A 129 2.84 3.60 -17.89
N LEU A 130 2.07 3.97 -16.85
CA LEU A 130 0.76 4.58 -17.02
C LEU A 130 0.86 6.00 -17.57
N TRP A 131 1.83 6.78 -17.10
CA TRP A 131 2.17 8.08 -17.66
C TRP A 131 2.46 8.00 -19.16
N HIS A 132 3.37 7.10 -19.54
CA HIS A 132 3.75 6.91 -20.94
C HIS A 132 2.58 6.40 -21.79
N GLY A 133 1.78 5.48 -21.26
CA GLY A 133 0.58 4.99 -21.94
C GLY A 133 -0.44 6.10 -22.18
N ALA A 134 -0.66 6.97 -21.21
CA ALA A 134 -1.59 8.09 -21.33
C ALA A 134 -1.12 9.15 -22.33
N TYR A 135 0.19 9.43 -22.35
CA TYR A 135 0.82 10.32 -23.34
C TYR A 135 0.58 9.86 -24.78
N LEU A 136 0.56 8.54 -25.03
CA LEU A 136 0.33 7.97 -26.36
C LEU A 136 -1.14 7.98 -26.79
N VAL A 137 -2.08 7.92 -25.84
CA VAL A 137 -3.51 7.73 -26.13
C VAL A 137 -4.29 9.05 -26.11
N VAL A 138 -3.90 10.01 -25.29
CA VAL A 138 -4.65 11.25 -25.09
C VAL A 138 -3.89 12.43 -25.66
N GLU A 139 -4.34 12.92 -26.82
CA GLU A 139 -3.74 14.07 -27.53
C GLU A 139 -3.68 15.34 -26.65
N ARG A 140 -4.62 15.50 -25.70
CA ARG A 140 -4.64 16.60 -24.72
C ARG A 140 -3.66 16.44 -23.54
N LEU A 141 -3.01 15.29 -23.37
CA LEU A 141 -2.05 15.07 -22.28
C LEU A 141 -0.59 15.36 -22.69
N GLN A 142 -0.34 15.73 -23.96
CA GLN A 142 1.01 16.04 -24.45
C GLN A 142 1.68 17.20 -23.70
N ASP A 143 0.89 18.09 -23.11
CA ASP A 143 1.36 19.24 -22.33
C ASP A 143 1.32 19.04 -20.81
N VAL A 144 0.87 17.89 -20.31
CA VAL A 144 0.93 17.61 -18.86
C VAL A 144 2.38 17.21 -18.57
N PRO A 145 3.12 17.92 -17.71
CA PRO A 145 4.40 17.42 -17.23
C PRO A 145 4.17 16.27 -16.26
N PHE A 146 5.12 15.32 -16.16
CA PHE A 146 5.14 14.36 -15.06
C PHE A 146 5.47 15.12 -13.78
N VAL A 147 4.50 15.85 -13.26
CA VAL A 147 4.63 16.55 -12.00
C VAL A 147 4.43 15.47 -10.95
N LEU A 148 5.54 15.04 -10.32
CA LEU A 148 5.45 14.47 -8.98
C LEU A 148 4.77 15.55 -8.14
N SER A 149 3.45 15.42 -7.97
CA SER A 149 2.72 16.19 -6.98
C SER A 149 3.48 16.06 -5.65
N PRO A 150 3.59 17.11 -4.82
CA PRO A 150 4.19 17.01 -3.48
C PRO A 150 3.66 15.82 -2.67
N SER A 151 2.44 15.42 -2.97
CA SER A 151 1.73 14.25 -2.46
C SER A 151 2.44 12.90 -2.72
N PHE A 152 3.23 12.78 -3.80
CA PHE A 152 4.07 11.61 -4.07
C PHE A 152 5.17 11.43 -2.99
N LEU A 153 5.58 12.52 -2.33
CA LEU A 153 6.56 12.47 -1.25
C LEU A 153 6.01 11.76 0.01
N ALA A 154 4.69 11.57 0.10
CA ALA A 154 4.07 10.82 1.18
C ALA A 154 3.94 9.32 0.89
N VAL A 155 4.16 8.85 -0.34
CA VAL A 155 4.17 7.41 -0.68
C VAL A 155 5.35 6.67 0.01
N PRO A 156 6.59 7.20 0.03
CA PRO A 156 7.70 6.57 0.72
C PRO A 156 7.47 6.17 2.18
N PRO A 157 7.02 7.06 3.09
CA PRO A 157 6.78 6.68 4.48
C PRO A 157 5.65 5.65 4.62
N VAL A 158 4.59 5.73 3.82
CA VAL A 158 3.48 4.75 3.83
C VAL A 158 4.00 3.35 3.47
N LEU A 159 4.79 3.24 2.40
CA LEU A 159 5.39 1.97 2.01
C LEU A 159 6.39 1.45 3.06
N ALA A 160 7.08 2.33 3.79
CA ALA A 160 8.02 1.92 4.83
C ALA A 160 7.31 1.28 6.02
N GLY A 161 6.19 1.85 6.47
CA GLY A 161 5.32 1.26 7.50
C GLY A 161 4.78 -0.11 7.06
N GLY A 162 4.21 -0.16 5.84
CA GLY A 162 3.72 -1.41 5.26
C GLY A 162 4.80 -2.48 5.11
N ALA A 163 6.02 -2.11 4.71
CA ALA A 163 7.16 -3.04 4.60
C ALA A 163 7.57 -3.65 5.94
N LEU A 164 7.58 -2.85 7.01
CA LEU A 164 7.89 -3.35 8.35
C LEU A 164 6.84 -4.36 8.82
N VAL A 165 5.56 -4.07 8.59
CA VAL A 165 4.48 -4.99 8.97
C VAL A 165 4.53 -6.28 8.15
N THR A 166 4.66 -6.21 6.82
CA THR A 166 4.74 -7.41 5.96
C THR A 166 5.92 -8.28 6.33
N THR A 167 7.12 -7.71 6.50
CA THR A 167 8.31 -8.45 6.93
C THR A 167 8.10 -9.10 8.30
N THR A 168 7.46 -8.41 9.24
CA THR A 168 7.18 -8.97 10.58
C THR A 168 6.25 -10.17 10.50
N VAL A 169 5.15 -10.05 9.75
CA VAL A 169 4.18 -11.14 9.55
C VAL A 169 4.85 -12.35 8.87
N LEU A 170 5.64 -12.10 7.81
CA LEU A 170 6.34 -13.17 7.09
C LEU A 170 7.42 -13.83 7.96
N ALA A 171 8.15 -13.08 8.79
CA ALA A 171 9.15 -13.65 9.70
C ALA A 171 8.51 -14.59 10.73
N VAL A 172 7.36 -14.19 11.29
CA VAL A 172 6.54 -15.02 12.18
C VAL A 172 6.09 -16.30 11.44
N LEU A 173 5.57 -16.17 10.22
CA LEU A 173 5.11 -17.32 9.43
C LEU A 173 6.24 -18.29 9.05
N PHE A 174 7.40 -17.77 8.63
CA PHE A 174 8.54 -18.58 8.17
C PHE A 174 9.40 -19.12 9.31
N SER A 175 9.16 -18.71 10.54
CA SER A 175 9.85 -19.26 11.72
C SER A 175 9.71 -20.79 11.83
N VAL A 176 8.63 -21.40 11.33
CA VAL A 176 8.45 -22.87 11.37
C VAL A 176 9.13 -23.61 10.23
N ALA A 177 9.57 -22.92 9.17
CA ALA A 177 10.20 -23.53 8.00
C ALA A 177 11.68 -23.86 8.27
N ARG A 178 12.13 -25.06 7.88
CA ARG A 178 13.55 -25.46 7.93
C ARG A 178 14.27 -25.20 6.64
N THR A 179 13.58 -25.40 5.51
CA THR A 179 14.17 -25.28 4.18
C THR A 179 13.56 -24.13 3.39
N PHE A 180 14.30 -23.63 2.40
CA PHE A 180 13.77 -22.61 1.48
C PHE A 180 12.47 -23.05 0.82
N ARG A 181 12.37 -24.33 0.42
CA ARG A 181 11.18 -24.88 -0.24
C ARG A 181 9.98 -24.92 0.71
N GLU A 182 10.19 -25.28 1.97
CA GLU A 182 9.13 -25.25 2.98
C GLU A 182 8.59 -23.84 3.21
N ALA A 183 9.48 -22.85 3.32
CA ALA A 183 9.06 -21.45 3.47
C ALA A 183 8.23 -21.00 2.26
N GLN A 184 8.64 -21.41 1.05
CA GLN A 184 7.90 -21.11 -0.17
C GLN A 184 6.52 -21.79 -0.23
N MET A 185 6.40 -23.04 0.26
CA MET A 185 5.09 -23.73 0.35
C MET A 185 4.17 -23.10 1.39
N ILE A 186 4.71 -22.69 2.55
CA ILE A 186 3.95 -21.95 3.56
C ILE A 186 3.49 -20.61 2.97
N PHE A 187 4.37 -19.91 2.25
CA PHE A 187 4.01 -18.68 1.58
C PHE A 187 2.90 -18.89 0.56
N SER A 188 2.99 -19.89 -0.32
CA SER A 188 1.96 -20.10 -1.35
C SER A 188 0.58 -20.37 -0.75
N ALA A 189 0.52 -21.10 0.37
CA ALA A 189 -0.72 -21.31 1.11
C ALA A 189 -1.22 -20.01 1.82
N ALA A 190 -0.31 -19.25 2.43
CA ALA A 190 -0.66 -18.04 3.18
C ALA A 190 -0.92 -16.81 2.28
N ALA A 191 -0.40 -16.79 1.05
CA ALA A 191 -0.42 -15.62 0.16
C ALA A 191 -1.84 -15.11 -0.10
N PHE A 192 -2.82 -16.01 -0.27
CA PHE A 192 -4.22 -15.62 -0.46
C PHE A 192 -4.78 -14.85 0.74
N VAL A 193 -4.46 -15.29 1.97
CA VAL A 193 -4.90 -14.63 3.19
C VAL A 193 -4.17 -13.30 3.39
N LEU A 194 -2.87 -13.24 3.07
CA LEU A 194 -2.06 -12.03 3.16
C LEU A 194 -2.49 -10.95 2.14
N LEU A 195 -2.97 -11.36 0.96
CA LEU A 195 -3.42 -10.46 -0.10
C LEU A 195 -4.92 -10.13 -0.03
N ALA A 196 -5.73 -10.89 0.70
CA ALA A 196 -7.16 -10.58 0.87
C ALA A 196 -7.45 -9.13 1.34
N PRO A 197 -6.68 -8.54 2.27
CA PRO A 197 -6.91 -7.16 2.70
C PRO A 197 -6.68 -6.13 1.59
N SER A 198 -5.71 -6.37 0.70
CA SER A 198 -5.47 -5.47 -0.44
C SER A 198 -6.60 -5.57 -1.46
N MET A 199 -7.23 -6.74 -1.60
CA MET A 199 -8.43 -6.88 -2.43
C MET A 199 -9.61 -6.10 -1.83
N VAL A 200 -9.81 -6.18 -0.50
CA VAL A 200 -10.89 -5.45 0.18
C VAL A 200 -10.68 -3.93 0.10
N SER A 201 -9.42 -3.47 0.13
CA SER A 201 -9.13 -2.03 0.00
C SER A 201 -9.56 -1.40 -1.32
N VAL A 202 -9.77 -2.18 -2.38
CA VAL A 202 -10.30 -1.65 -3.66
C VAL A 202 -11.67 -1.05 -3.45
N PHE A 203 -12.55 -1.76 -2.74
CA PHE A 203 -13.89 -1.27 -2.42
C PHE A 203 -13.82 -0.01 -1.56
N ALA A 204 -12.88 0.05 -0.63
CA ALA A 204 -12.66 1.23 0.21
C ALA A 204 -12.04 2.43 -0.52
N CYS A 205 -11.38 2.22 -1.66
CA CYS A 205 -10.91 3.32 -2.51
C CYS A 205 -12.04 3.86 -3.42
N MET A 206 -13.06 3.05 -3.69
CA MET A 206 -14.17 3.41 -4.58
C MET A 206 -15.38 3.99 -3.84
N GLU A 207 -15.66 3.48 -2.65
CA GLU A 207 -16.69 3.95 -1.74
C GLU A 207 -15.99 4.45 -0.47
N ASP A 208 -16.47 5.54 0.15
CA ASP A 208 -15.95 6.06 1.44
C ASP A 208 -16.23 5.04 2.58
N PHE A 209 -15.58 3.89 2.51
CA PHE A 209 -15.78 2.76 3.40
C PHE A 209 -15.13 3.09 4.75
N SER A 210 -15.95 3.03 5.80
CA SER A 210 -15.73 3.62 7.13
C SER A 210 -14.37 3.30 7.79
N ARG A 211 -13.96 4.22 8.67
CA ARG A 211 -12.80 4.21 9.58
C ARG A 211 -12.67 2.97 10.48
N ASP A 212 -13.65 2.07 10.46
CA ASP A 212 -13.69 0.86 11.30
C ASP A 212 -12.71 -0.23 10.85
N LEU A 213 -12.28 -0.21 9.58
CA LEU A 213 -11.23 -1.12 9.05
C LEU A 213 -9.81 -0.54 9.16
N ALA A 214 -9.66 0.65 9.75
CA ALA A 214 -8.38 1.30 10.00
C ALA A 214 -7.33 0.46 10.74
N PRO A 215 -7.65 -0.49 11.65
CA PRO A 215 -6.62 -1.26 12.35
C PRO A 215 -5.94 -2.33 11.50
N TRP A 216 -6.42 -2.62 10.28
CA TRP A 216 -5.80 -3.63 9.44
C TRP A 216 -4.64 -3.02 8.63
N PRO A 217 -3.36 -3.34 8.91
CA PRO A 217 -2.22 -2.58 8.41
C PRO A 217 -2.09 -2.56 6.87
N LEU A 218 -2.32 -3.69 6.22
CA LEU A 218 -2.24 -3.78 4.75
C LEU A 218 -3.38 -3.08 4.04
N PHE A 219 -4.56 -3.02 4.67
CA PHE A 219 -5.70 -2.28 4.15
C PHE A 219 -5.45 -0.78 4.28
N HIS A 220 -4.95 -0.35 5.45
CA HIS A 220 -4.59 1.04 5.73
C HIS A 220 -3.49 1.54 4.77
N THR A 221 -2.47 0.70 4.50
CA THR A 221 -1.40 1.03 3.53
C THR A 221 -1.98 1.33 2.15
N SER A 222 -2.97 0.56 1.69
CA SER A 222 -3.64 0.80 0.40
C SER A 222 -4.35 2.15 0.35
N THR A 223 -5.14 2.46 1.38
CA THR A 223 -5.97 3.68 1.41
C THR A 223 -5.09 4.93 1.54
N LEU A 224 -4.03 4.89 2.36
CA LEU A 224 -3.07 6.00 2.43
C LEU A 224 -2.28 6.18 1.13
N ALA A 225 -1.90 5.09 0.46
CA ALA A 225 -1.24 5.18 -0.85
C ALA A 225 -2.17 5.82 -1.89
N PHE A 226 -3.46 5.46 -1.86
CA PHE A 226 -4.49 6.06 -2.71
C PHE A 226 -4.66 7.56 -2.44
N ASP A 227 -4.81 7.95 -1.17
CA ASP A 227 -4.98 9.36 -0.75
C ASP A 227 -3.73 10.21 -1.00
N ALA A 228 -2.55 9.61 -0.82
CA ALA A 228 -1.26 10.22 -1.14
C ALA A 228 -1.17 10.56 -2.62
N LEU A 229 -1.65 9.71 -3.52
CA LEU A 229 -1.56 9.99 -4.96
C LEU A 229 -2.58 11.02 -5.44
N ARG A 230 -3.75 11.11 -4.77
CA ARG A 230 -4.76 12.13 -5.06
C ARG A 230 -4.42 13.51 -4.47
N GLY A 231 -3.40 13.61 -3.62
CA GLY A 231 -3.10 14.84 -2.88
C GLY A 231 -4.14 15.20 -1.84
N GLN A 232 -4.90 14.21 -1.38
CA GLN A 232 -5.93 14.36 -0.36
C GLN A 232 -5.46 13.83 1.01
N LEU A 233 -4.20 13.40 1.10
CA LEU A 233 -3.64 12.86 2.33
C LEU A 233 -3.61 13.90 3.45
N VAL A 234 -4.36 13.62 4.52
CA VAL A 234 -4.31 14.39 5.75
C VAL A 234 -3.12 13.93 6.57
N ALA A 235 -2.30 14.86 7.07
CA ALA A 235 -1.12 14.52 7.88
C ALA A 235 -1.47 13.69 9.12
N THR A 236 -2.65 13.92 9.71
CA THR A 236 -3.20 13.13 10.81
C THR A 236 -3.41 11.68 10.42
N ASP A 237 -3.95 11.40 9.24
CA ASP A 237 -4.22 10.04 8.78
C ASP A 237 -2.91 9.29 8.50
N LEU A 238 -1.90 9.97 7.97
CA LEU A 238 -0.55 9.42 7.83
C LEU A 238 0.07 9.05 9.20
N LEU A 239 -0.04 9.94 10.20
CA LEU A 239 0.48 9.67 11.55
C LEU A 239 -0.26 8.50 12.21
N VAL A 240 -1.58 8.43 12.05
CA VAL A 240 -2.40 7.33 12.57
C VAL A 240 -2.02 6.02 11.87
N GLY A 241 -1.81 6.03 10.56
CA GLY A 241 -1.36 4.85 9.83
C GLY A 241 0.00 4.34 10.29
N LEU A 242 1.01 5.22 10.36
CA LEU A 242 2.34 4.86 10.85
C LEU A 242 2.31 4.37 12.31
N ALA A 243 1.47 4.99 13.15
CA ALA A 243 1.27 4.53 14.52
C ALA A 243 0.59 3.15 14.58
N THR A 244 -0.38 2.89 13.69
CA THR A 244 -1.07 1.60 13.58
C THR A 244 -0.12 0.51 13.10
N ASP A 245 0.72 0.79 12.10
CA ASP A 245 1.75 -0.14 11.62
C ASP A 245 2.76 -0.45 12.72
N GLY A 246 3.25 0.59 13.41
CA GLY A 246 4.17 0.43 14.54
C GLY A 246 3.55 -0.38 15.69
N LEU A 247 2.28 -0.14 16.01
CA LEU A 247 1.54 -0.91 17.02
C LEU A 247 1.33 -2.35 16.57
N ALA A 248 1.00 -2.60 15.31
CA ALA A 248 0.85 -3.95 14.77
C ALA A 248 2.17 -4.73 14.86
N VAL A 249 3.29 -4.12 14.50
CA VAL A 249 4.63 -4.72 14.67
C VAL A 249 4.91 -5.00 16.14
N ALA A 250 4.65 -4.04 17.03
CA ALA A 250 4.89 -4.19 18.46
C ALA A 250 4.03 -5.29 19.09
N VAL A 251 2.75 -5.40 18.71
CA VAL A 251 1.84 -6.46 19.17
C VAL A 251 2.26 -7.83 18.65
N LEU A 252 2.62 -7.93 17.37
CA LEU A 252 3.07 -9.20 16.77
C LEU A 252 4.38 -9.67 17.41
N LEU A 253 5.39 -8.80 17.50
CA LEU A 253 6.68 -9.15 18.10
C LEU A 253 6.59 -9.33 19.61
N GLY A 254 5.80 -8.52 20.31
CA GLY A 254 5.58 -8.62 21.75
C GLY A 254 4.83 -9.90 22.11
N GLY A 255 3.74 -10.19 21.39
CA GLY A 255 3.02 -11.46 21.54
C GLY A 255 3.91 -12.66 21.24
N TRP A 256 4.72 -12.58 20.18
CA TRP A 256 5.71 -13.60 19.88
C TRP A 256 6.74 -13.78 21.00
N HIS A 257 7.31 -12.68 21.48
CA HIS A 257 8.32 -12.68 22.53
C HIS A 257 7.80 -13.35 23.81
N VAL A 258 6.56 -13.03 24.20
CA VAL A 258 5.94 -13.57 25.42
C VAL A 258 5.68 -15.07 25.29
N VAL A 259 5.26 -15.56 24.12
CA VAL A 259 4.91 -16.98 23.94
C VAL A 259 6.12 -17.86 23.65
N PHE A 260 7.05 -17.39 22.82
CA PHE A 260 8.13 -18.20 22.26
C PHE A 260 9.53 -17.69 22.55
N GLY A 261 9.70 -16.42 22.89
CA GLY A 261 11.01 -15.75 22.90
C GLY A 261 11.40 -15.21 21.52
N LEU A 262 12.12 -14.09 21.50
CA LEU A 262 12.47 -13.37 20.27
C LEU A 262 13.48 -14.13 19.42
N ASP A 263 14.39 -14.86 20.05
CA ASP A 263 15.41 -15.65 19.38
C ASP A 263 14.82 -16.80 18.55
N ARG A 264 13.60 -17.27 18.87
CA ARG A 264 12.89 -18.29 18.10
C ARG A 264 12.36 -17.85 16.74
N LEU A 265 12.34 -16.55 16.45
CA LEU A 265 12.14 -16.10 15.06
C LEU A 265 13.28 -16.60 14.17
N VAL A 266 14.49 -16.63 14.70
CA VAL A 266 15.71 -17.00 13.99
C VAL A 266 16.04 -18.48 14.15
N THR A 267 15.88 -19.03 15.35
CA THR A 267 16.17 -20.46 15.60
C THR A 267 15.04 -21.39 15.17
N GLY A 268 13.85 -20.84 14.97
CA GLY A 268 12.65 -21.57 14.63
C GLY A 268 11.92 -22.14 15.84
N ILE A 269 10.66 -22.52 15.63
CA ILE A 269 9.81 -23.12 16.68
C ILE A 269 9.79 -24.65 16.52
N GLY A 270 9.46 -25.35 17.61
CA GLY A 270 9.03 -26.75 17.56
C GLY A 270 7.92 -26.92 16.53
N ARG A 271 8.16 -27.79 15.55
CA ARG A 271 7.34 -27.96 14.36
C ARG A 271 5.95 -28.50 14.74
N PRO A 272 4.86 -27.80 14.42
CA PRO A 272 3.52 -28.32 14.65
C PRO A 272 3.16 -29.34 13.56
N ALA A 273 2.48 -30.44 13.95
CA ALA A 273 2.19 -31.60 13.09
C ALA A 273 1.34 -31.34 11.83
N TRP A 274 0.81 -30.12 11.65
CA TRP A 274 0.16 -29.72 10.40
C TRP A 274 1.17 -29.32 9.32
N VAL A 275 2.36 -28.84 9.71
CA VAL A 275 3.44 -28.50 8.77
C VAL A 275 3.98 -29.77 8.13
N ASP A 276 4.23 -30.83 8.91
CA ASP A 276 4.66 -32.14 8.39
C ASP A 276 3.71 -32.67 7.30
N ARG A 277 2.40 -32.52 7.53
CA ARG A 277 1.34 -32.89 6.57
C ARG A 277 1.35 -32.07 5.28
N LEU A 278 1.69 -30.77 5.36
CA LEU A 278 1.79 -29.91 4.17
C LEU A 278 3.07 -30.17 3.37
N THR A 279 4.15 -30.54 4.05
CA THR A 279 5.47 -30.76 3.42
C THR A 279 5.65 -32.19 2.90
N GLY A 280 4.71 -33.10 3.17
CA GLY A 280 4.76 -34.49 2.73
C GLY A 280 5.76 -35.35 3.48
N GLU A 281 6.17 -34.94 4.68
CA GLU A 281 7.03 -35.72 5.56
C GLU A 281 6.13 -36.46 6.56
N THR A 282 5.84 -37.73 6.28
CA THR A 282 5.22 -38.69 7.22
C THR A 282 6.19 -39.79 7.56
#